data_AF-A0A2G5TAM7-F1
#
_entry.id   AF-A0A2G5TAM7-F1
#
_cell.length_a   1.000
_cell.length_b   1.000
_cell.length_c   1.000
_cell.angle_alpha   90.00
_cell.angle_beta   90.00
_cell.angle_gamma   90.00
#
_symmetry.space_group_name_H-M   'P 1'
#
loop_
_entity.id
_entity.type
_entity.pdbx_description
1 polymer ?
#
loop_
_entity_poly.entity_id
_entity_poly.type
_entity_poly.pdbx_seq_one_letter_code
_entity_poly.pdbx_strand_id
1 'polypeptide(L)'
;MSNDMASGRQQSSSPSSSTNFPTDEELDFLHKHCEIIDATKFYRSTPGTLKLPPTRIQLRNLDKLPKASLDVNVGRIFDIFIRHMLQQEGGNLETTRYWLNLAHPGYRKNDGFWISHKTYKMADGHTLMNTIADQVQSNDALGLDETMSLTMRIFKQDIHGKGDRTPDKILRKFGVKQNYVKGDGYCLLKALVIGKHWSDKNTASTANEAAFFDSKYVRLTRSDRSERGRAIYQEEEALELMEDVGMDVDVVDHTLEDLEILADHLSNYHITVWTMEPGVAFPTVIFDENQQADGFISLYHHDEHFDFFHPTVEV
;
A
#
# COMPACT_ATOMS: atom_id res chain seq x y z
N MET A 1 20.95 -37.79 32.77
CA MET A 1 21.62 -37.55 31.49
C MET A 1 20.82 -36.47 30.79
N SER A 2 21.27 -35.22 30.93
CA SER A 2 20.55 -34.04 30.44
C SER A 2 20.71 -33.91 28.92
N ASN A 3 19.60 -33.59 28.27
CA ASN A 3 19.51 -33.14 26.89
C ASN A 3 19.95 -31.67 26.81
N ASP A 4 21.03 -31.39 26.09
CA ASP A 4 21.32 -30.05 25.55
C ASP A 4 21.34 -30.15 24.03
N MET A 5 20.19 -29.88 23.39
CA MET A 5 20.14 -29.48 21.99
C MET A 5 20.21 -27.96 21.94
N ALA A 6 21.42 -27.42 21.78
CA ALA A 6 21.62 -26.03 21.41
C ALA A 6 21.18 -25.84 19.96
N SER A 7 19.98 -25.28 19.76
CA SER A 7 19.51 -24.79 18.48
C SER A 7 20.29 -23.52 18.10
N GLY A 8 21.42 -23.69 17.41
CA GLY A 8 22.10 -22.60 16.73
C GLY A 8 21.30 -22.17 15.51
N ARG A 9 20.39 -21.20 15.68
CA ARG A 9 19.87 -20.41 14.55
C ARG A 9 21.04 -19.59 14.02
N GLN A 10 21.70 -20.06 12.96
CA GLN A 10 22.54 -19.17 12.16
C GLN A 10 21.63 -18.11 11.56
N GLN A 11 21.71 -16.88 12.08
CA GLN A 11 21.29 -15.70 11.34
C GLN A 11 22.12 -15.69 10.07
N SER A 12 21.52 -16.07 8.95
CA SER A 12 22.08 -15.81 7.62
C SER A 12 22.18 -14.30 7.49
N SER A 13 23.41 -13.79 7.50
CA SER A 13 23.70 -12.41 7.14
C SER A 13 23.17 -12.16 5.73
N SER A 14 22.10 -11.37 5.61
CA SER A 14 21.60 -10.87 4.33
C SER A 14 22.76 -10.22 3.57
N PRO A 15 22.96 -10.50 2.27
CA PRO A 15 23.89 -9.73 1.46
C PRO A 15 23.49 -8.26 1.52
N SER A 16 24.45 -7.36 1.74
CA SER A 16 24.19 -5.93 1.82
C SER A 16 23.50 -5.42 0.56
N SER A 17 22.32 -4.83 0.71
CA SER A 17 21.59 -4.13 -0.37
C SER A 17 22.50 -3.12 -1.07
N SER A 18 22.54 -3.12 -2.41
CA SER A 18 23.36 -2.19 -3.19
C SER A 18 22.79 -0.78 -3.10
N THR A 19 23.57 0.22 -2.72
CA THR A 19 23.06 1.61 -2.57
C THR A 19 23.04 2.40 -3.87
N ASN A 20 23.41 1.79 -5.01
CA ASN A 20 23.60 2.47 -6.29
C ASN A 20 22.75 1.85 -7.39
N PHE A 21 22.40 2.64 -8.41
CA PHE A 21 21.79 2.11 -9.63
C PHE A 21 22.69 1.08 -10.34
N PRO A 22 22.13 0.23 -11.22
CA PRO A 22 22.87 -0.87 -11.81
C PRO A 22 24.07 -0.39 -12.62
N THR A 23 25.18 -1.10 -12.45
CA THR A 23 26.35 -0.98 -13.33
C THR A 23 26.13 -1.75 -14.64
N ASP A 24 26.94 -1.48 -15.66
CA ASP A 24 26.88 -2.20 -16.93
C ASP A 24 27.09 -3.71 -16.74
N GLU A 25 27.99 -4.12 -15.84
CA GLU A 25 28.22 -5.54 -15.52
C GLU A 25 26.98 -6.20 -14.88
N GLU A 26 26.22 -5.45 -14.08
CA GLU A 26 24.97 -5.93 -13.49
C GLU A 26 23.87 -6.02 -14.55
N LEU A 27 23.79 -5.06 -15.48
CA LEU A 27 22.85 -5.15 -16.60
C LEU A 27 23.19 -6.32 -17.52
N ASP A 28 24.47 -6.55 -17.80
CA ASP A 28 24.93 -7.73 -18.55
C ASP A 28 24.56 -9.03 -17.83
N PHE A 29 24.69 -9.07 -16.49
CA PHE A 29 24.23 -10.19 -15.68
C PHE A 29 22.73 -10.41 -15.82
N LEU A 30 21.93 -9.34 -15.71
CA LEU A 30 20.47 -9.40 -15.90
C LEU A 30 20.13 -9.94 -17.29
N HIS A 31 20.67 -9.36 -18.36
CA HIS A 31 20.39 -9.77 -19.74
C HIS A 31 20.83 -11.21 -20.03
N LYS A 32 21.91 -11.68 -19.41
CA LYS A 32 22.39 -13.05 -19.58
C LYS A 32 21.49 -14.09 -18.91
N HIS A 33 20.85 -13.74 -17.79
CA HIS A 33 20.12 -14.69 -16.95
C HIS A 33 18.60 -14.46 -16.90
N CYS A 34 18.10 -13.41 -17.54
CA CYS A 34 16.71 -13.04 -17.56
C CYS A 34 16.34 -12.40 -18.90
N GLU A 35 15.30 -12.92 -19.56
CA GLU A 35 14.67 -12.25 -20.70
C GLU A 35 13.33 -11.65 -20.29
N ILE A 36 13.10 -10.40 -20.72
CA ILE A 36 11.85 -9.67 -20.56
C ILE A 36 11.06 -9.82 -21.86
N ILE A 37 10.06 -10.72 -21.83
CA ILE A 37 9.23 -11.06 -22.98
C ILE A 37 7.95 -10.25 -22.84
N ASP A 38 7.59 -9.47 -23.85
CA ASP A 38 6.51 -8.46 -23.80
C ASP A 38 6.87 -7.16 -23.05
N ALA A 39 8.15 -6.76 -23.11
CA ALA A 39 8.61 -5.48 -22.58
C ALA A 39 7.74 -4.32 -23.11
N THR A 40 6.88 -3.81 -22.23
CA THR A 40 6.05 -2.64 -22.49
C THR A 40 6.65 -1.47 -21.72
N LYS A 41 6.66 -0.29 -22.34
CA LYS A 41 7.16 0.91 -21.66
C LYS A 41 6.23 1.28 -20.51
N PHE A 42 6.77 1.95 -19.50
CA PHE A 42 5.94 2.62 -18.51
C PHE A 42 4.97 3.58 -19.22
N TYR A 43 3.73 3.60 -18.75
CA TYR A 43 2.75 4.60 -19.14
C TYR A 43 2.30 5.37 -17.91
N ARG A 44 1.98 6.65 -18.10
CA ARG A 44 1.42 7.48 -17.04
C ARG A 44 -0.03 7.08 -16.84
N SER A 45 -0.34 6.50 -15.67
CA SER A 45 -1.72 6.15 -15.30
C SER A 45 -2.44 7.31 -14.64
N THR A 46 -1.73 8.12 -13.87
CA THR A 46 -2.21 9.35 -13.21
C THR A 46 -1.10 10.42 -13.22
N PRO A 47 -1.38 11.70 -12.92
CA PRO A 47 -0.33 12.73 -12.82
C PRO A 47 0.84 12.31 -11.91
N GLY A 48 0.55 11.62 -10.80
CA GLY A 48 1.55 11.15 -9.84
C GLY A 48 2.07 9.72 -10.04
N THR A 49 1.58 8.93 -11.01
CA THR A 49 1.92 7.49 -11.10
C THR A 49 2.30 7.03 -12.51
N LEU A 50 3.42 6.32 -12.60
CA LEU A 50 3.81 5.54 -13.78
C LEU A 50 3.57 4.06 -13.52
N LYS A 51 3.08 3.35 -14.55
CA LYS A 51 2.78 1.93 -14.47
C LYS A 51 3.48 1.15 -15.57
N LEU A 52 4.18 0.10 -15.16
CA LEU A 52 4.63 -0.99 -16.02
C LEU A 52 3.49 -2.01 -16.13
N PRO A 53 2.97 -2.30 -17.33
CA PRO A 53 2.00 -3.37 -17.55
C PRO A 53 2.58 -4.74 -17.17
N PRO A 54 1.75 -5.79 -17.05
CA PRO A 54 2.22 -7.15 -16.87
C PRO A 54 3.24 -7.51 -17.95
N THR A 55 4.45 -7.80 -17.52
CA THR A 55 5.60 -8.09 -18.36
C THR A 55 6.12 -9.47 -17.98
N ARG A 56 6.28 -10.39 -18.94
CA ARG A 56 6.75 -11.74 -18.62
C ARG A 56 8.25 -11.74 -18.38
N ILE A 57 8.66 -12.48 -17.37
CA ILE A 57 10.06 -12.67 -17.02
C ILE A 57 10.39 -14.14 -17.21
N GLN A 58 11.37 -14.43 -18.07
CA GLN A 58 11.87 -15.78 -18.26
C GLN A 58 13.31 -15.88 -17.77
N LEU A 59 13.52 -16.69 -16.73
CA LEU A 59 14.86 -17.01 -16.25
C LEU A 59 15.55 -17.95 -17.23
N ARG A 60 16.81 -17.67 -17.56
CA ARG A 60 17.59 -18.42 -18.56
C ARG A 60 19.01 -18.65 -18.08
N ASN A 61 19.70 -19.60 -18.74
CA ASN A 61 21.09 -19.94 -18.43
C ASN A 61 21.31 -20.22 -16.92
N LEU A 62 20.35 -20.90 -16.27
CA LEU A 62 20.41 -21.21 -14.83
C LEU A 62 21.60 -22.12 -14.49
N ASP A 63 22.04 -22.93 -15.45
CA ASP A 63 23.25 -23.76 -15.40
C ASP A 63 24.55 -22.94 -15.35
N LYS A 64 24.51 -21.67 -15.74
CA LYS A 64 25.67 -20.76 -15.79
C LYS A 64 25.67 -19.74 -14.66
N LEU A 65 24.83 -19.93 -13.65
CA LEU A 65 24.81 -19.05 -12.49
C LEU A 65 26.11 -19.16 -11.69
N PRO A 66 26.55 -18.07 -11.04
CA PRO A 66 27.62 -18.11 -10.04
C PRO A 66 27.35 -19.15 -8.95
N LYS A 67 28.41 -19.59 -8.24
CA LYS A 67 28.36 -20.63 -7.18
C LYS A 67 27.41 -20.35 -6.00
N ALA A 68 26.77 -19.18 -5.94
CA ALA A 68 25.72 -18.90 -4.97
C ALA A 68 24.48 -19.76 -5.21
N SER A 69 23.60 -19.85 -4.21
CA SER A 69 22.35 -20.60 -4.34
C SER A 69 21.41 -19.96 -5.38
N LEU A 70 20.45 -20.73 -5.87
CA LEU A 70 19.51 -20.27 -6.90
C LEU A 70 18.69 -19.07 -6.41
N ASP A 71 18.22 -19.11 -5.16
CA ASP A 71 17.46 -18.03 -4.52
C ASP A 71 18.28 -16.72 -4.44
N VAL A 72 19.56 -16.79 -4.07
CA VAL A 72 20.45 -15.62 -4.02
C VAL A 72 20.64 -15.03 -5.43
N ASN A 73 20.86 -15.87 -6.43
CA ASN A 73 21.04 -15.42 -7.80
C ASN A 73 19.76 -14.81 -8.40
N VAL A 74 18.58 -15.40 -8.12
CA VAL A 74 17.29 -14.84 -8.57
C VAL A 74 16.95 -13.56 -7.80
N GLY A 75 17.28 -13.48 -6.51
CA GLY A 75 17.17 -12.25 -5.72
C GLY A 75 17.98 -11.12 -6.32
N ARG A 76 19.21 -11.41 -6.76
CA ARG A 76 20.05 -10.48 -7.51
C ARG A 76 19.43 -10.05 -8.84
N ILE A 77 18.79 -10.96 -9.59
CA ILE A 77 18.08 -10.62 -10.83
C ILE A 77 16.96 -9.61 -10.55
N PHE A 78 16.11 -9.87 -9.55
CA PHE A 78 15.04 -8.95 -9.18
C PHE A 78 15.57 -7.62 -8.64
N ASP A 79 16.69 -7.65 -7.91
CA ASP A 79 17.32 -6.45 -7.36
C ASP A 79 17.78 -5.52 -8.48
N ILE A 80 18.51 -6.05 -9.45
CA ILE A 80 18.99 -5.31 -10.62
C ILE A 80 17.80 -4.80 -11.43
N PHE A 81 16.76 -5.62 -11.62
CA PHE A 81 15.55 -5.23 -12.31
C PHE A 81 14.88 -4.01 -11.65
N ILE A 82 14.64 -4.04 -10.34
CA ILE A 82 13.97 -2.94 -9.61
C ILE A 82 14.79 -1.65 -9.75
N ARG A 83 16.09 -1.71 -9.49
CA ARG A 83 16.96 -0.54 -9.61
C ARG A 83 17.00 0.00 -11.03
N HIS A 84 17.07 -0.89 -12.04
CA HIS A 84 17.05 -0.49 -13.45
C HIS A 84 15.75 0.23 -13.82
N MET A 85 14.60 -0.32 -13.44
CA MET A 85 13.30 0.30 -13.74
C MET A 85 13.13 1.65 -13.04
N LEU A 86 13.57 1.79 -11.78
CA LEU A 86 13.60 3.08 -11.09
C LEU A 86 14.52 4.08 -11.80
N GLN A 87 15.70 3.66 -12.25
CA GLN A 87 16.65 4.52 -12.96
C GLN A 87 16.07 5.05 -14.28
N GLN A 88 15.46 4.17 -15.09
CA GLN A 88 14.90 4.51 -16.40
C GLN A 88 13.86 5.62 -16.31
N GLU A 89 13.05 5.59 -15.25
CA GLU A 89 12.02 6.60 -15.04
C GLU A 89 12.49 7.80 -14.21
N GLY A 90 13.77 7.90 -13.86
CA GLY A 90 14.31 8.99 -13.03
C GLY A 90 13.81 8.97 -11.59
N GLY A 91 13.65 7.79 -11.00
CA GLY A 91 13.40 7.59 -9.57
C GLY A 91 14.66 7.76 -8.72
N ASN A 92 14.49 7.67 -7.41
CA ASN A 92 15.53 7.71 -6.39
C ASN A 92 15.39 6.47 -5.49
N LEU A 93 16.49 5.77 -5.21
CA LEU A 93 16.47 4.50 -4.46
C LEU A 93 16.04 4.66 -2.99
N GLU A 94 16.19 5.86 -2.42
CA GLU A 94 15.87 6.13 -1.03
C GLU A 94 14.47 6.73 -0.84
N THR A 95 14.01 7.56 -1.78
CA THR A 95 12.77 8.34 -1.62
C THR A 95 11.64 7.93 -2.56
N THR A 96 11.95 7.38 -3.75
CA THR A 96 10.87 6.97 -4.68
C THR A 96 10.22 5.70 -4.20
N ARG A 97 8.96 5.82 -3.77
CA ARG A 97 8.13 4.68 -3.45
C ARG A 97 7.73 3.97 -4.74
N TYR A 98 7.63 2.65 -4.67
CA TYR A 98 7.22 1.81 -5.78
C TYR A 98 6.42 0.61 -5.28
N TRP A 99 5.63 0.05 -6.18
CA TRP A 99 5.00 -1.25 -6.01
C TRP A 99 5.52 -2.24 -7.04
N LEU A 100 5.60 -3.50 -6.64
CA LEU A 100 6.01 -4.59 -7.49
C LEU A 100 5.14 -5.80 -7.18
N ASN A 101 4.62 -6.43 -8.22
CA ASN A 101 3.93 -7.71 -8.12
C ASN A 101 4.57 -8.71 -9.07
N LEU A 102 4.82 -9.91 -8.57
CA LEU A 102 5.16 -11.09 -9.35
C LEU A 102 4.00 -12.08 -9.28
N ALA A 103 3.23 -12.20 -10.36
CA ALA A 103 2.08 -13.10 -10.47
C ALA A 103 2.46 -14.39 -11.21
N HIS A 104 1.91 -15.52 -10.76
CA HIS A 104 2.04 -16.82 -11.40
C HIS A 104 0.64 -17.47 -11.54
N PRO A 105 0.20 -17.91 -12.74
CA PRO A 105 -1.14 -18.48 -12.95
C PRO A 105 -1.50 -19.68 -12.05
N GLY A 106 -0.50 -20.46 -11.65
CA GLY A 106 -0.67 -21.58 -10.71
C GLY A 106 -0.83 -21.17 -9.24
N TYR A 107 -0.63 -19.89 -8.89
CA TYR A 107 -0.77 -19.38 -7.52
C TYR A 107 -2.14 -18.73 -7.32
N ARG A 108 -2.99 -19.33 -6.48
CA ARG A 108 -4.37 -18.86 -6.26
C ARG A 108 -4.56 -17.96 -5.04
N LYS A 109 -3.55 -17.77 -4.20
CA LYS A 109 -3.67 -16.88 -3.02
C LYS A 109 -3.29 -15.45 -3.43
N ASN A 110 -4.27 -14.54 -3.44
CA ASN A 110 -4.12 -13.08 -3.51
C ASN A 110 -3.28 -12.50 -4.68
N ASP A 111 -3.41 -13.05 -5.89
CA ASP A 111 -2.90 -12.50 -7.16
C ASP A 111 -1.37 -12.29 -7.30
N GLY A 112 -0.55 -12.96 -6.47
CA GLY A 112 0.91 -13.00 -6.62
C GLY A 112 1.71 -12.56 -5.39
N PHE A 113 3.01 -12.33 -5.58
CA PHE A 113 3.96 -11.89 -4.55
C PHE A 113 4.16 -10.37 -4.64
N TRP A 114 4.01 -9.66 -3.52
CA TRP A 114 3.94 -8.20 -3.52
C TRP A 114 5.06 -7.53 -2.72
N ILE A 115 5.60 -6.45 -3.27
CA ILE A 115 6.22 -5.35 -2.53
C ILE A 115 5.29 -4.15 -2.69
N SER A 116 4.75 -3.67 -1.57
CA SER A 116 3.76 -2.59 -1.56
C SER A 116 4.27 -1.39 -0.77
N HIS A 117 4.30 -0.26 -1.44
CA HIS A 117 4.56 1.09 -0.96
C HIS A 117 5.92 1.25 -0.25
N LYS A 118 6.95 0.63 -0.82
CA LYS A 118 8.31 0.67 -0.28
C LYS A 118 9.22 1.46 -1.20
N THR A 119 10.27 2.06 -0.64
CA THR A 119 11.41 2.52 -1.42
C THR A 119 12.37 1.35 -1.62
N TYR A 120 13.31 1.46 -2.55
CA TYR A 120 14.29 0.39 -2.77
C TYR A 120 15.09 0.10 -1.50
N LYS A 121 15.44 1.14 -0.73
CA LYS A 121 16.11 1.01 0.57
C LYS A 121 15.32 0.16 1.58
N MET A 122 13.99 0.17 1.51
CA MET A 122 13.12 -0.60 2.42
C MET A 122 12.85 -2.02 1.93
N ALA A 123 12.77 -2.22 0.62
CA ALA A 123 12.53 -3.53 0.02
C ALA A 123 13.24 -3.62 -1.33
N ASP A 124 14.07 -4.65 -1.48
CA ASP A 124 14.89 -4.93 -2.66
C ASP A 124 14.49 -6.26 -3.33
N GLY A 125 15.28 -6.74 -4.29
CA GLY A 125 15.01 -8.01 -4.96
C GLY A 125 15.09 -9.23 -4.03
N HIS A 126 15.93 -9.18 -3.00
CA HIS A 126 16.02 -10.24 -2.00
C HIS A 126 14.79 -10.25 -1.09
N THR A 127 14.21 -9.09 -0.81
CA THR A 127 12.94 -8.95 -0.07
C THR A 127 11.80 -9.64 -0.82
N LEU A 128 11.74 -9.51 -2.15
CA LEU A 128 10.80 -10.25 -2.98
C LEU A 128 11.05 -11.76 -2.90
N MET A 129 12.31 -12.19 -3.00
CA MET A 129 12.67 -13.62 -2.92
C MET A 129 12.33 -14.25 -1.57
N ASN A 130 12.55 -13.54 -0.47
CA ASN A 130 12.17 -14.01 0.86
C ASN A 130 10.64 -14.16 0.96
N THR A 131 9.89 -13.18 0.44
CA THR A 131 8.42 -13.26 0.35
C THR A 131 7.96 -14.48 -0.45
N ILE A 132 8.64 -14.81 -1.54
CA ILE A 132 8.37 -16.01 -2.33
C ILE A 132 8.68 -17.27 -1.51
N ALA A 133 9.87 -17.35 -0.91
CA ALA A 133 10.31 -18.52 -0.15
C ALA A 133 9.34 -18.86 1.00
N ASP A 134 8.94 -17.85 1.79
CA ASP A 134 8.01 -18.01 2.91
C ASP A 134 6.65 -18.56 2.46
N GLN A 135 6.16 -18.10 1.31
CA GLN A 135 4.85 -18.48 0.79
C GLN A 135 4.88 -19.84 0.06
N VAL A 136 5.97 -20.15 -0.66
CA VAL A 136 6.14 -21.43 -1.37
C VAL A 136 6.40 -22.59 -0.41
N GLN A 137 7.07 -22.37 0.73
CA GLN A 137 7.17 -23.39 1.79
C GLN A 137 5.81 -23.86 2.33
N SER A 138 4.75 -23.08 2.13
CA SER A 138 3.38 -23.43 2.52
C SER A 138 2.55 -24.07 1.40
N ASN A 139 3.09 -24.19 0.18
CA ASN A 139 2.36 -24.66 -1.00
C ASN A 139 3.30 -25.33 -2.03
N ASP A 140 3.41 -26.66 -1.99
CA ASP A 140 4.38 -27.50 -2.74
C ASP A 140 4.30 -27.41 -4.29
N ALA A 141 3.34 -26.69 -4.86
CA ALA A 141 3.06 -26.67 -6.29
C ALA A 141 3.65 -25.47 -7.06
N LEU A 142 4.33 -24.52 -6.40
CA LEU A 142 4.76 -23.29 -7.03
C LEU A 142 6.27 -23.22 -7.30
N GLY A 143 6.66 -23.26 -8.57
CA GLY A 143 8.04 -23.03 -9.02
C GLY A 143 8.20 -21.66 -9.68
N LEU A 144 9.43 -21.14 -9.71
CA LEU A 144 9.81 -20.02 -10.58
C LEU A 144 9.89 -20.55 -12.02
N ASP A 145 8.91 -20.22 -12.87
CA ASP A 145 8.85 -20.66 -14.26
C ASP A 145 8.54 -19.52 -15.24
N GLU A 146 8.45 -19.86 -16.53
CA GLU A 146 8.21 -18.92 -17.64
C GLU A 146 6.79 -18.33 -17.68
N THR A 147 5.90 -18.78 -16.80
CA THR A 147 4.52 -18.27 -16.70
C THR A 147 4.41 -17.09 -15.75
N MET A 148 5.51 -16.72 -15.09
CA MET A 148 5.56 -15.55 -14.20
C MET A 148 5.47 -14.23 -14.97
N SER A 149 4.67 -13.32 -14.43
CA SER A 149 4.52 -11.96 -14.95
C SER A 149 4.76 -10.95 -13.85
N LEU A 150 5.43 -9.86 -14.20
CA LEU A 150 5.79 -8.80 -13.28
C LEU A 150 5.06 -7.52 -13.66
N THR A 151 4.44 -6.87 -12.67
CA THR A 151 3.88 -5.53 -12.78
C THR A 151 4.57 -4.60 -11.80
N MET A 152 4.77 -3.34 -12.20
CA MET A 152 5.41 -2.34 -11.35
C MET A 152 4.68 -1.00 -11.42
N ARG A 153 4.70 -0.26 -10.32
CA ARG A 153 4.32 1.16 -10.30
C ARG A 153 5.37 2.00 -9.64
N ILE A 154 5.60 3.18 -10.18
CA ILE A 154 6.53 4.17 -9.65
C ILE A 154 5.74 5.43 -9.32
N PHE A 155 5.78 5.84 -8.06
CA PHE A 155 5.09 7.03 -7.58
C PHE A 155 6.02 8.23 -7.75
N LYS A 156 5.58 9.20 -8.56
CA LYS A 156 6.31 10.43 -8.93
C LYS A 156 5.88 11.65 -8.13
N GLN A 157 4.77 11.55 -7.41
CA GLN A 157 4.27 12.53 -6.46
C GLN A 157 3.75 11.76 -5.25
N ASP A 158 3.71 12.45 -4.11
CA ASP A 158 3.12 11.89 -2.91
C ASP A 158 1.63 11.63 -3.08
N ILE A 159 1.16 10.61 -2.35
CA ILE A 159 -0.25 10.29 -2.25
C ILE A 159 -0.91 11.48 -1.55
N HIS A 160 -1.74 12.20 -2.28
CA HIS A 160 -2.54 13.32 -1.78
C HIS A 160 -4.02 13.06 -2.08
N GLY A 161 -4.90 13.84 -1.48
CA GLY A 161 -6.34 13.73 -1.66
C GLY A 161 -7.01 15.07 -2.01
N LYS A 162 -7.64 15.17 -3.19
CA LYS A 162 -8.34 16.36 -3.72
C LYS A 162 -9.86 16.36 -3.52
N GLY A 163 -10.46 15.19 -3.22
CA GLY A 163 -11.90 15.09 -2.97
C GLY A 163 -12.76 14.63 -4.16
N ASP A 164 -12.16 14.06 -5.23
CA ASP A 164 -12.93 13.65 -6.41
C ASP A 164 -13.76 12.37 -6.17
N ARG A 165 -14.77 12.14 -7.00
CA ARG A 165 -15.69 11.01 -6.86
C ARG A 165 -14.97 9.68 -7.13
N THR A 166 -15.06 8.77 -6.15
CA THR A 166 -14.61 7.37 -6.33
C THR A 166 -15.55 6.59 -7.27
N PRO A 167 -15.02 5.82 -8.24
CA PRO A 167 -15.82 4.94 -9.09
C PRO A 167 -16.57 3.85 -8.31
N ASP A 168 -17.83 3.57 -8.69
CA ASP A 168 -18.70 2.58 -8.03
C ASP A 168 -18.07 1.18 -7.92
N LYS A 169 -17.23 0.78 -8.88
CA LYS A 169 -16.53 -0.51 -8.86
C LYS A 169 -15.55 -0.62 -7.68
N ILE A 170 -14.91 0.48 -7.30
CA ILE A 170 -14.00 0.53 -6.16
C ILE A 170 -14.79 0.55 -4.86
N LEU A 171 -15.85 1.37 -4.78
CA LEU A 171 -16.73 1.45 -3.62
C LEU A 171 -17.24 0.06 -3.20
N ARG A 172 -17.73 -0.74 -4.17
CA ARG A 172 -18.23 -2.10 -3.90
C ARG A 172 -17.20 -3.02 -3.26
N LYS A 173 -15.92 -2.84 -3.57
CA LYS A 173 -14.87 -3.68 -3.00
C LYS A 173 -14.54 -3.33 -1.54
N PHE A 174 -14.88 -2.12 -1.11
CA PHE A 174 -14.85 -1.71 0.30
C PHE A 174 -16.21 -1.90 0.99
N GLY A 175 -17.18 -2.57 0.35
CA GLY A 175 -18.53 -2.73 0.89
C GLY A 175 -19.34 -1.43 0.94
N VAL A 176 -18.86 -0.37 0.29
CA VAL A 176 -19.47 0.96 0.32
C VAL A 176 -20.40 1.13 -0.89
N LYS A 177 -21.58 1.73 -0.67
CA LYS A 177 -22.55 2.03 -1.75
C LYS A 177 -22.35 3.41 -2.36
N GLN A 178 -21.79 4.34 -1.60
CA GLN A 178 -21.53 5.73 -1.97
C GLN A 178 -20.45 6.31 -1.07
N ASN A 179 -19.66 7.26 -1.59
CA ASN A 179 -18.70 8.05 -0.80
C ASN A 179 -19.35 8.66 0.46
N TYR A 180 -18.66 8.58 1.59
CA TYR A 180 -19.06 9.25 2.83
C TYR A 180 -18.60 10.70 2.84
N VAL A 181 -17.37 10.96 2.39
CA VAL A 181 -16.85 12.30 2.18
C VAL A 181 -17.64 13.01 1.06
N LYS A 182 -17.98 14.28 1.29
CA LYS A 182 -18.76 15.15 0.40
C LYS A 182 -18.07 16.49 0.19
N GLY A 183 -18.25 17.01 -1.03
CA GLY A 183 -17.63 18.26 -1.47
C GLY A 183 -16.14 18.11 -1.75
N ASP A 184 -15.54 19.19 -2.24
CA ASP A 184 -14.14 19.24 -2.65
C ASP A 184 -13.22 19.55 -1.45
N GLY A 185 -11.95 19.20 -1.55
CA GLY A 185 -10.92 19.53 -0.56
C GLY A 185 -11.09 18.84 0.81
N TYR A 186 -10.01 18.85 1.59
CA TYR A 186 -9.91 18.31 2.95
C TYR A 186 -10.34 16.84 3.11
N CYS A 187 -10.30 16.04 2.03
CA CYS A 187 -10.91 14.72 2.03
C CYS A 187 -10.33 13.77 3.10
N LEU A 188 -9.01 13.85 3.37
CA LEU A 188 -8.37 13.10 4.45
C LEU A 188 -8.97 13.44 5.82
N LEU A 189 -9.02 14.74 6.15
CA LEU A 189 -9.52 15.24 7.42
C LEU A 189 -11.02 14.94 7.57
N LYS A 190 -11.81 15.16 6.52
CA LYS A 190 -13.23 14.81 6.46
C LYS A 190 -13.44 13.31 6.71
N ALA A 191 -12.61 12.45 6.12
CA ALA A 191 -12.71 11.01 6.33
C ALA A 191 -12.33 10.62 7.77
N LEU A 192 -11.28 11.24 8.34
CA LEU A 192 -10.87 11.05 9.73
C LEU A 192 -11.97 11.43 10.72
N VAL A 193 -12.60 12.60 10.59
CA VAL A 193 -13.64 13.03 11.54
C VAL A 193 -14.89 12.14 11.45
N ILE A 194 -15.26 11.69 10.25
CA ILE A 194 -16.35 10.71 10.07
C ILE A 194 -16.00 9.40 10.77
N GLY A 195 -14.78 8.89 10.53
CA GLY A 195 -14.30 7.65 11.13
C GLY A 195 -14.17 7.75 12.65
N LYS A 196 -13.73 8.89 13.17
CA LYS A 196 -13.62 9.18 14.60
C LYS A 196 -14.97 9.05 15.30
N HIS A 197 -16.01 9.74 14.83
CA HIS A 197 -17.36 9.64 15.44
C HIS A 197 -17.96 8.26 15.27
N TRP A 198 -17.65 7.56 14.17
CA TRP A 198 -18.05 6.16 14.02
C TRP A 198 -17.32 5.25 15.02
N SER A 199 -16.04 5.44 15.25
CA SER A 199 -15.29 4.68 16.26
C SER A 199 -15.86 4.95 17.64
N ASP A 200 -15.97 6.22 18.02
CA ASP A 200 -16.40 6.67 19.34
C ASP A 200 -17.78 6.11 19.71
N LYS A 201 -18.74 6.09 18.77
CA LYS A 201 -20.06 5.52 19.06
C LYS A 201 -20.05 4.00 19.27
N ASN A 202 -19.09 3.29 18.67
CA ASN A 202 -18.98 1.83 18.77
C ASN A 202 -18.12 1.39 19.96
N THR A 203 -17.26 2.27 20.49
CA THR A 203 -16.42 2.01 21.66
C THR A 203 -16.90 2.72 22.92
N ALA A 204 -17.95 3.54 22.83
CA ALA A 204 -18.56 4.25 23.96
C ALA A 204 -18.89 3.31 25.14
N SER A 205 -18.60 3.78 26.35
CA SER A 205 -18.81 3.01 27.58
C SER A 205 -20.27 3.06 28.07
N THR A 206 -21.04 4.03 27.58
CA THR A 206 -22.44 4.23 28.00
C THR A 206 -23.36 4.49 26.81
N ALA A 207 -24.65 4.17 26.96
CA ALA A 207 -25.66 4.44 25.94
C ALA A 207 -25.82 5.94 25.62
N ASN A 208 -25.64 6.82 26.62
CA ASN A 208 -25.73 8.27 26.41
C ASN A 208 -24.56 8.80 25.58
N GLU A 209 -23.36 8.30 25.85
CA GLU A 209 -22.16 8.62 25.08
C GLU A 209 -22.26 8.08 23.64
N ALA A 210 -22.70 6.83 23.48
CA ALA A 210 -22.96 6.24 22.17
C ALA A 210 -23.98 7.08 21.36
N ALA A 211 -25.06 7.53 22.00
CA ALA A 211 -26.08 8.37 21.36
C ALA A 211 -25.53 9.76 20.97
N PHE A 212 -24.64 10.33 21.78
CA PHE A 212 -23.97 11.60 21.46
C PHE A 212 -23.12 11.48 20.19
N PHE A 213 -22.23 10.47 20.13
CA PHE A 213 -21.37 10.26 18.96
C PHE A 213 -22.15 9.78 17.74
N ASP A 214 -23.22 8.99 17.92
CA ASP A 214 -24.11 8.64 16.80
C ASP A 214 -24.78 9.89 16.21
N SER A 215 -25.22 10.85 17.04
CA SER A 215 -25.80 12.10 16.52
C SER A 215 -24.82 12.91 15.66
N LYS A 216 -23.54 12.94 16.05
CA LYS A 216 -22.45 13.57 15.28
C LYS A 216 -22.20 12.82 13.98
N TYR A 217 -21.98 11.52 14.05
CA TYR A 217 -21.80 10.65 12.89
C TYR A 217 -22.96 10.75 11.89
N VAL A 218 -24.20 10.72 12.38
CA VAL A 218 -25.43 10.84 11.60
C VAL A 218 -25.54 12.19 10.91
N ARG A 219 -25.15 13.29 11.58
CA ARG A 219 -25.10 14.63 11.00
C ARG A 219 -24.19 14.70 9.77
N LEU A 220 -23.05 14.00 9.82
CA LEU A 220 -22.06 13.98 8.74
C LEU A 220 -22.44 13.07 7.57
N THR A 221 -23.21 12.00 7.81
CA THR A 221 -23.34 10.89 6.84
C THR A 221 -24.75 10.68 6.26
N ARG A 222 -25.83 11.13 6.92
CA ARG A 222 -27.22 10.83 6.51
C ARG A 222 -27.56 11.21 5.07
N SER A 223 -28.04 10.24 4.30
CA SER A 223 -28.35 10.38 2.87
C SER A 223 -29.58 11.21 2.54
N ASP A 224 -30.48 11.43 3.49
CA ASP A 224 -31.68 12.25 3.32
C ASP A 224 -31.44 13.74 3.61
N ARG A 225 -30.22 14.12 3.98
CA ARG A 225 -29.74 15.51 3.96
C ARG A 225 -29.10 15.83 2.61
N SER A 226 -29.15 17.10 2.21
CA SER A 226 -28.49 17.54 0.98
C SER A 226 -26.98 17.26 1.04
N GLU A 227 -26.38 16.88 -0.09
CA GLU A 227 -24.93 16.66 -0.17
C GLU A 227 -24.15 17.91 0.22
N ARG A 228 -24.63 19.09 -0.21
CA ARG A 228 -24.06 20.38 0.16
C ARG A 228 -24.07 20.62 1.67
N GLY A 229 -25.17 20.29 2.36
CA GLY A 229 -25.24 20.45 3.81
C GLY A 229 -24.26 19.52 4.54
N ARG A 230 -24.10 18.28 4.06
CA ARG A 230 -23.11 17.35 4.60
C ARG A 230 -21.68 17.83 4.38
N ALA A 231 -21.37 18.31 3.18
CA ALA A 231 -20.05 18.85 2.85
C ALA A 231 -19.64 19.98 3.82
N ILE A 232 -20.57 20.90 4.12
CA ILE A 232 -20.34 22.00 5.07
C ILE A 232 -20.01 21.46 6.47
N TYR A 233 -20.82 20.55 7.02
CA TYR A 233 -20.56 20.01 8.36
C TYR A 233 -19.27 19.19 8.44
N GLN A 234 -18.93 18.46 7.37
CA GLN A 234 -17.68 17.71 7.32
C GLN A 234 -16.47 18.64 7.24
N GLU A 235 -16.58 19.74 6.49
CA GLU A 235 -15.54 20.76 6.39
C GLU A 235 -15.35 21.52 7.70
N GLU A 236 -16.42 21.94 8.38
CA GLU A 236 -16.35 22.58 9.70
C GLU A 236 -15.56 21.72 10.69
N GLU A 237 -15.87 20.43 10.81
CA GLU A 237 -15.14 19.55 11.74
C GLU A 237 -13.72 19.21 11.26
N ALA A 238 -13.47 19.18 9.94
CA ALA A 238 -12.13 19.00 9.40
C ALA A 238 -11.22 20.18 9.74
N LEU A 239 -11.74 21.42 9.64
CA LEU A 239 -11.00 22.63 10.00
C LEU A 239 -10.74 22.70 11.51
N GLU A 240 -11.71 22.33 12.35
CA GLU A 240 -11.52 22.20 13.81
C GLU A 240 -10.36 21.22 14.13
N LEU A 241 -10.33 20.05 13.48
CA LEU A 241 -9.23 19.09 13.64
C LEU A 241 -7.88 19.67 13.18
N MET A 242 -7.84 20.42 12.08
CA MET A 242 -6.60 21.06 11.64
C MET A 242 -6.09 22.10 12.62
N GLU A 243 -6.98 22.93 13.17
CA GLU A 243 -6.65 23.92 14.20
C GLU A 243 -6.09 23.25 15.46
N ASP A 244 -6.72 22.14 15.90
CA ASP A 244 -6.30 21.39 17.10
C ASP A 244 -4.88 20.80 16.96
N VAL A 245 -4.47 20.44 15.73
CA VAL A 245 -3.14 19.89 15.43
C VAL A 245 -2.14 20.97 14.99
N GLY A 246 -2.58 22.22 14.84
CA GLY A 246 -1.74 23.34 14.44
C GLY A 246 -1.35 23.32 12.96
N MET A 247 -2.17 22.71 12.11
CA MET A 247 -2.01 22.69 10.66
C MET A 247 -2.60 23.95 10.02
N ASP A 248 -2.09 24.34 8.85
CA ASP A 248 -2.59 25.50 8.11
C ASP A 248 -3.94 25.21 7.47
N VAL A 249 -5.00 25.85 7.96
CA VAL A 249 -6.39 25.68 7.50
C VAL A 249 -6.61 26.07 6.04
N ASP A 250 -5.71 26.85 5.41
CA ASP A 250 -5.81 27.19 4.00
C ASP A 250 -5.29 26.07 3.08
N VAL A 251 -4.64 25.04 3.63
CA VAL A 251 -4.17 23.86 2.88
C VAL A 251 -5.30 22.86 2.74
N VAL A 252 -5.78 22.67 1.51
CA VAL A 252 -6.93 21.79 1.20
C VAL A 252 -6.53 20.34 0.90
N ASP A 253 -5.32 20.12 0.37
CA ASP A 253 -4.82 18.81 -0.06
C ASP A 253 -3.84 18.27 0.98
N HIS A 254 -4.07 17.03 1.42
CA HIS A 254 -3.28 16.40 2.46
C HIS A 254 -2.72 15.05 2.02
N THR A 255 -1.55 14.73 2.55
CA THR A 255 -0.74 13.56 2.22
C THR A 255 -0.76 12.51 3.33
N LEU A 256 -0.06 11.38 3.11
CA LEU A 256 0.18 10.42 4.18
C LEU A 256 1.15 10.94 5.25
N GLU A 257 2.03 11.90 4.95
CA GLU A 257 2.90 12.51 5.97
C GLU A 257 2.07 13.41 6.90
N ASP A 258 1.12 14.15 6.35
CA ASP A 258 0.13 14.88 7.15
C ASP A 258 -0.69 13.93 8.03
N LEU A 259 -0.98 12.71 7.53
CA LEU A 259 -1.66 11.68 8.29
C LEU A 259 -0.83 11.16 9.48
N GLU A 260 0.51 11.14 9.40
CA GLU A 260 1.37 10.78 10.53
C GLU A 260 1.17 11.77 11.70
N ILE A 261 1.17 13.08 11.38
CA ILE A 261 0.93 14.15 12.36
C ILE A 261 -0.47 14.03 12.98
N LEU A 262 -1.48 13.75 12.15
CA LEU A 262 -2.85 13.55 12.60
C LEU A 262 -3.02 12.27 13.44
N ALA A 263 -2.30 11.20 13.10
CA ALA A 263 -2.32 9.94 13.84
C ALA A 263 -1.68 10.08 15.23
N ASP A 264 -0.63 10.88 15.37
CA ASP A 264 -0.03 11.21 16.67
C ASP A 264 -1.03 11.94 17.57
N HIS A 265 -1.77 12.91 17.03
CA HIS A 265 -2.83 13.60 17.77
C HIS A 265 -3.99 12.67 18.10
N LEU A 266 -4.37 11.79 17.17
CA LEU A 266 -5.42 10.78 17.32
C LEU A 266 -4.88 9.44 17.85
N SER A 267 -3.92 9.48 18.78
CA SER A 267 -3.23 8.29 19.33
C SER A 267 -4.14 7.24 19.98
N ASN A 268 -5.37 7.61 20.35
CA ASN A 268 -6.39 6.70 20.87
C ASN A 268 -7.16 5.92 19.78
N TYR A 269 -6.78 6.07 18.50
CA TYR A 269 -7.39 5.38 17.38
C TYR A 269 -6.34 4.66 16.55
N HIS A 270 -6.55 3.37 16.30
CA HIS A 270 -5.84 2.60 15.28
C HIS A 270 -6.34 3.09 13.92
N ILE A 271 -5.43 3.70 13.15
CA ILE A 271 -5.77 4.28 11.85
C ILE A 271 -5.12 3.42 10.78
N THR A 272 -5.96 2.87 9.89
CA THR A 272 -5.49 2.10 8.75
C THR A 272 -6.06 2.68 7.46
N VAL A 273 -5.20 2.86 6.46
CA VAL A 273 -5.59 3.26 5.10
C VAL A 273 -5.34 2.10 4.15
N TRP A 274 -6.38 1.73 3.40
CA TRP A 274 -6.27 0.77 2.31
C TRP A 274 -6.31 1.47 0.96
N THR A 275 -5.67 0.92 -0.05
CA THR A 275 -5.89 1.28 -1.45
C THR A 275 -6.34 0.07 -2.24
N MET A 276 -7.03 0.33 -3.34
CA MET A 276 -7.58 -0.71 -4.20
C MET A 276 -7.20 -0.47 -5.63
N GLU A 277 -6.48 -1.44 -6.17
CA GLU A 277 -5.85 -1.27 -7.45
C GLU A 277 -6.64 -1.84 -8.62
N PRO A 278 -6.59 -1.17 -9.78
CA PRO A 278 -7.02 -1.75 -11.04
C PRO A 278 -6.30 -3.08 -11.30
N GLY A 279 -7.02 -4.18 -11.11
CA GLY A 279 -6.56 -5.55 -11.37
C GLY A 279 -6.24 -6.39 -10.13
N VAL A 280 -6.22 -5.80 -8.93
CA VAL A 280 -5.96 -6.57 -7.69
C VAL A 280 -7.28 -6.98 -7.05
N ALA A 281 -7.42 -8.24 -6.65
CA ALA A 281 -8.65 -8.76 -6.05
C ALA A 281 -8.95 -8.16 -4.66
N PHE A 282 -7.92 -7.80 -3.89
CA PHE A 282 -8.04 -7.37 -2.49
C PHE A 282 -7.47 -5.96 -2.24
N PRO A 283 -8.01 -5.22 -1.26
CA PRO A 283 -7.41 -3.97 -0.80
C PRO A 283 -6.04 -4.20 -0.12
N THR A 284 -5.11 -3.27 -0.30
CA THR A 284 -3.76 -3.32 0.30
C THR A 284 -3.62 -2.19 1.31
N VAL A 285 -3.06 -2.46 2.49
CA VAL A 285 -2.76 -1.45 3.50
C VAL A 285 -1.56 -0.60 3.06
N ILE A 286 -1.70 0.73 3.09
CA ILE A 286 -0.66 1.71 2.74
C ILE A 286 -0.25 2.62 3.90
N PHE A 287 -1.03 2.61 4.98
CA PHE A 287 -0.78 3.33 6.23
C PHE A 287 -1.42 2.53 7.35
N ASP A 288 -0.71 2.38 8.47
CA ASP A 288 -1.17 1.59 9.60
C ASP A 288 -0.45 2.05 10.88
N GLU A 289 -1.12 2.86 11.70
CA GLU A 289 -0.56 3.46 12.91
C GLU A 289 -1.45 3.25 14.13
N ASN A 290 -0.86 3.30 15.32
CA ASN A 290 -1.55 3.13 16.61
C ASN A 290 -2.27 1.76 16.79
N GLN A 291 -1.67 0.65 16.35
CA GLN A 291 -2.27 -0.70 16.37
C GLN A 291 -2.78 -1.21 17.74
N GLN A 292 -2.41 -0.56 18.85
CA GLN A 292 -2.81 -0.94 20.21
C GLN A 292 -3.93 -0.06 20.79
N ALA A 293 -4.43 0.89 20.00
CA ALA A 293 -5.48 1.79 20.42
C ALA A 293 -6.85 1.10 20.48
N ASP A 294 -7.72 1.60 21.36
CA ASP A 294 -9.07 1.06 21.56
C ASP A 294 -10.03 1.44 20.42
N GLY A 295 -9.87 2.66 19.88
CA GLY A 295 -10.63 3.13 18.73
C GLY A 295 -10.08 2.60 17.41
N PHE A 296 -10.92 2.58 16.37
CA PHE A 296 -10.51 2.16 15.03
C PHE A 296 -11.10 3.05 13.93
N ILE A 297 -10.24 3.58 13.07
CA ILE A 297 -10.61 4.42 11.94
C ILE A 297 -10.13 3.77 10.66
N SER A 298 -11.08 3.36 9.84
CA SER A 298 -10.83 2.69 8.56
C SER A 298 -11.05 3.61 7.36
N LEU A 299 -9.97 3.87 6.62
CA LEU A 299 -9.96 4.77 5.48
C LEU A 299 -9.58 4.03 4.19
N TYR A 300 -10.06 4.47 3.03
CA TYR A 300 -9.46 4.05 1.78
C TYR A 300 -9.00 5.23 0.93
N HIS A 301 -7.94 4.99 0.16
CA HIS A 301 -7.44 5.90 -0.87
C HIS A 301 -7.70 5.33 -2.26
N HIS A 302 -8.16 6.17 -3.18
CA HIS A 302 -8.25 5.85 -4.60
C HIS A 302 -8.21 7.12 -5.45
N ASP A 303 -7.34 7.16 -6.47
CA ASP A 303 -7.24 8.25 -7.45
C ASP A 303 -7.32 9.65 -6.84
N GLU A 304 -6.41 9.93 -5.90
CA GLU A 304 -6.33 11.21 -5.19
C GLU A 304 -7.58 11.53 -4.34
N HIS A 305 -8.23 10.54 -3.75
CA HIS A 305 -9.34 10.73 -2.81
C HIS A 305 -9.19 9.82 -1.60
N PHE A 306 -9.38 10.38 -0.41
CA PHE A 306 -9.55 9.62 0.83
C PHE A 306 -11.02 9.58 1.22
N ASP A 307 -11.48 8.40 1.62
CA ASP A 307 -12.82 8.26 2.18
C ASP A 307 -12.82 7.30 3.37
N PHE A 308 -13.89 7.39 4.14
CA PHE A 308 -14.17 6.45 5.21
C PHE A 308 -14.91 5.24 4.66
N PHE A 309 -14.74 4.07 5.27
CA PHE A 309 -15.63 2.93 5.07
C PHE A 309 -15.90 2.20 6.37
N HIS A 310 -17.03 1.51 6.45
CA HIS A 310 -17.31 0.64 7.59
C HIS A 310 -16.46 -0.62 7.50
N PRO A 311 -15.66 -0.95 8.53
CA PRO A 311 -14.95 -2.20 8.56
C PRO A 311 -15.97 -3.30 8.87
N THR A 312 -16.38 -4.02 7.83
CA THR A 312 -17.23 -5.21 8.00
C THR A 312 -16.35 -6.41 8.23
N VAL A 313 -16.50 -7.05 9.38
CA VAL A 313 -16.05 -8.43 9.56
C VAL A 313 -17.10 -9.30 8.88
N GLU A 314 -16.76 -9.99 7.80
CA GLU A 314 -17.57 -11.12 7.35
C GLU A 314 -17.45 -12.20 8.43
N VAL A 315 -18.54 -12.41 9.17
CA VAL A 315 -18.71 -13.54 10.11
C VAL A 315 -19.30 -14.72 9.35
#